data_AF-A0A0D2NZC5-F1
#
_entry.id   AF-A0A0D2NZC5-F1
#
_cell.length_a   1.000
_cell.length_b   1.000
_cell.length_c   1.000
_cell.angle_alpha   90.00
_cell.angle_beta   90.00
_cell.angle_gamma   90.00
#
_symmetry.space_group_name_H-M   'P 1'
#
loop_
_entity.id
_entity.type
_entity.pdbx_description
1 polymer ?
#
loop_
_entity_poly.entity_id
_entity_poly.type
_entity_poly.pdbx_seq_one_letter_code
_entity_poly.pdbx_strand_id
1 'polypeptide(L)' 'MVVRDVRTRWNYTHAMIRRAILLKESIDTWVFNSPTLRGLGLTPADWKLLTDIADFLE' A
#
# COMPACT_ATOMS: atom_id res chain seq x y z
N MET A 1 -6.14 -29.25 2.12
CA MET A 1 -6.59 -27.98 2.74
C MET A 1 -7.03 -27.05 1.62
N VAL A 2 -8.32 -26.76 1.49
CA VAL A 2 -8.82 -25.85 0.45
C VAL A 2 -8.76 -24.43 1.01
N VAL A 3 -7.80 -23.63 0.54
CA VAL A 3 -7.73 -22.21 0.88
C VAL A 3 -8.91 -21.54 0.20
N ARG A 4 -9.91 -21.13 1.00
CA ARG A 4 -11.05 -20.36 0.50
C ARG A 4 -10.70 -18.89 0.59
N ASP A 5 -10.67 -18.24 -0.55
CA ASP A 5 -10.38 -16.82 -0.65
C ASP A 5 -11.40 -16.01 0.17
N VAL A 6 -10.89 -15.21 1.12
CA VAL A 6 -11.72 -14.44 2.06
C VAL A 6 -12.12 -13.16 1.35
N ARG A 7 -13.27 -13.23 0.64
CA ARG A 7 -13.83 -12.19 -0.25
C ARG A 7 -13.81 -10.74 0.26
N THR A 8 -13.68 -10.49 1.57
CA THR A 8 -14.02 -9.20 2.19
C THR A 8 -12.97 -8.59 3.11
N ARG A 9 -11.79 -9.20 3.31
CA ARG A 9 -10.72 -8.55 4.11
C ARG A 9 -9.46 -8.33 3.32
N TRP A 10 -9.04 -9.33 2.56
CA TRP A 10 -7.77 -9.28 1.84
C TRP A 10 -7.93 -8.55 0.51
N ASN A 11 -9.11 -8.62 -0.11
CA ASN A 11 -9.44 -7.86 -1.31
C ASN A 11 -9.42 -6.34 -1.10
N TYR A 12 -9.86 -5.84 0.05
CA TYR A 12 -9.79 -4.41 0.36
C TYR A 12 -8.35 -3.98 0.63
N THR A 13 -7.55 -4.80 1.32
CA THR A 13 -6.13 -4.52 1.53
C THR A 13 -5.38 -4.49 0.19
N HIS A 14 -5.57 -5.49 -0.67
CA HIS A 14 -4.99 -5.51 -2.01
C HIS A 14 -5.40 -4.28 -2.84
N ALA A 15 -6.70 -3.97 -2.89
CA ALA A 15 -7.21 -2.79 -3.60
C ALA A 15 -6.67 -1.47 -3.03
N MET A 16 -6.53 -1.36 -1.71
CA MET A 16 -5.95 -0.21 -1.04
C MET A 16 -4.48 -0.05 -1.40
N ILE A 17 -3.70 -1.13 -1.39
CA ILE A 17 -2.28 -1.10 -1.73
C ILE A 17 -2.09 -0.72 -3.21
N ARG A 18 -2.84 -1.34 -4.13
CA ARG A 18 -2.81 -0.99 -5.56
C ARG A 18 -3.16 0.49 -5.78
N ARG A 19 -4.17 1.02 -5.07
CA ARG A 19 -4.53 2.44 -5.11
C ARG A 19 -3.42 3.34 -4.56
N ALA A 20 -2.77 2.95 -3.46
CA ALA A 20 -1.66 3.70 -2.87
C ALA A 20 -0.45 3.74 -3.79
N ILE A 21 -0.10 2.61 -4.44
CA ILE A 21 0.98 2.53 -5.42
C ILE A 21 0.70 3.47 -6.62
N LEU A 22 -0.53 3.48 -7.13
CA LEU A 22 -0.94 4.39 -8.22
C LEU A 22 -0.78 5.87 -7.83
N LEU A 23 -1.02 6.20 -6.55
CA LEU A 23 -0.97 7.57 -6.03
C LEU A 23 0.35 7.92 -5.34
N LYS A 24 1.39 7.09 -5.48
CA LYS A 24 2.66 7.20 -4.75
C LYS A 24 3.22 8.62 -4.72
N GLU A 25 3.41 9.24 -5.88
CA GLU A 25 4.00 10.59 -5.98
C GLU A 25 3.16 11.65 -5.27
N SER A 26 1.83 11.52 -5.34
CA SER A 26 0.90 12.43 -4.66
C SER A 26 0.94 12.25 -3.15
N ILE A 27 1.04 11.00 -2.68
CA ILE A 27 1.16 10.67 -1.26
C ILE A 27 2.50 11.19 -0.71
N ASP A 28 3.61 10.93 -1.39
CA ASP A 28 4.94 11.38 -0.98
C ASP A 28 4.98 12.91 -0.90
N THR A 29 4.42 13.61 -1.89
CA THR A 29 4.30 15.08 -1.90
C THR A 29 3.43 15.59 -0.75
N TRP A 30 2.29 14.95 -0.50
CA TRP A 30 1.39 15.34 0.58
C TRP A 30 2.03 15.16 1.96
N VAL A 31 2.71 14.04 2.19
CA VAL A 31 3.43 13.75 3.44
C VAL A 31 4.59 14.72 3.64
N PHE A 32 5.35 15.03 2.59
CA PHE A 32 6.44 16.02 2.66
C PHE A 32 5.95 17.40 3.10
N ASN A 33 4.81 17.84 2.54
CA ASN A 33 4.16 19.12 2.82
C ASN A 33 3.40 19.16 4.16
N SER A 34 3.16 18.02 4.80
CA SER A 34 2.41 17.91 6.06
C SER A 34 3.35 17.53 7.20
N PRO A 35 3.84 18.49 8.02
CA PRO A 35 4.87 18.23 9.03
C PRO A 35 4.50 17.14 10.04
N THR A 36 3.22 17.03 10.39
CA THR A 36 2.68 16.01 11.31
C THR A 36 2.73 14.60 10.75
N LEU A 37 2.77 14.45 9.42
CA LEU A 37 2.74 13.16 8.73
C LEU A 37 4.14 12.68 8.32
N ARG A 38 5.18 13.50 8.44
CA ARG A 38 6.54 13.13 8.00
C ARG A 38 7.07 11.85 8.64
N GLY A 39 6.70 11.58 9.89
CA GLY A 39 7.05 10.33 10.59
C GLY A 39 6.33 9.08 10.06
N LEU A 40 5.30 9.27 9.22
CA LEU A 40 4.55 8.21 8.53
C LEU A 40 4.93 8.09 7.05
N GLY A 41 5.94 8.83 6.59
CA GLY A 41 6.44 8.74 5.23
C GLY A 41 7.02 7.35 4.95
N LEU A 42 6.68 6.80 3.79
CA LEU A 42 7.17 5.51 3.35
C LEU A 42 8.52 5.67 2.65
N THR A 43 9.47 4.81 2.99
CA THR A 43 10.76 4.74 2.30
C THR A 43 10.61 4.03 0.94
N PRO A 44 11.60 4.14 0.04
CA PRO A 44 11.61 3.36 -1.20
C PRO A 44 11.52 1.84 -0.96
N ALA A 45 12.06 1.36 0.15
CA ALA A 45 11.99 -0.05 0.54
C ALA A 45 10.58 -0.45 0.98
N ASP A 46 9.87 0.41 1.72
CA ASP A 46 8.48 0.16 2.12
C ASP A 46 7.55 0.13 0.90
N TRP A 47 7.75 1.05 -0.05
CA TRP A 47 7.02 1.04 -1.32
C TRP A 47 7.26 -0.23 -2.11
N LYS A 48 8.49 -0.74 -2.13
CA LYS A 48 8.81 -2.03 -2.78
C LYS A 48 8.10 -3.19 -2.08
N LEU A 49 8.16 -3.25 -0.75
CA LEU A 49 7.48 -4.27 0.04
C LEU A 49 5.96 -4.26 -0.23
N LEU A 50 5.34 -3.07 -0.33
CA LEU A 50 3.92 -2.95 -0.66
C LEU A 50 3.61 -3.50 -2.05
N THR A 51 4.46 -3.25 -3.05
CA THR A 51 4.32 -3.86 -4.38
C THR A 51 4.42 -5.38 -4.32
N ASP A 52 5.44 -5.90 -3.63
CA ASP A 52 5.64 -7.35 -3.48
C ASP A 52 4.45 -8.03 -2.77
N ILE A 53 3.87 -7.37 -1.76
CA ILE A 53 2.66 -7.83 -1.07
C ILE A 53 1.45 -7.79 -2.01
N ALA A 54 1.28 -6.72 -2.80
CA ALA A 54 0.16 -6.62 -3.73
C ALA A 54 0.21 -7.72 -4.79
N ASP A 55 1.39 -7.99 -5.35
CA ASP A 55 1.59 -9.04 -6.36
C ASP A 55 1.44 -10.45 -5.77
N PHE A 56 1.75 -10.66 -4.49
CA PHE A 56 1.50 -11.93 -3.80
C PHE A 56 0.01 -12.18 -3.53
N LEU A 57 -0.78 -11.12 -3.37
CA LEU A 57 -2.21 -11.18 -3.06
C LEU A 57 -3.11 -11.27 -4.31
N GLU A 58 -2.52 -11.22 -5.52
CA GLU A 58 -3.20 -11.37 -6.82
C GLU A 58 -3.37 -12.85 -7.20
#